data_AF-A0A5K0VV63-F1
#
_entry.id   AF-A0A5K0VV63-F1
#
_cell.length_a   1.000
_cell.length_b   1.000
_cell.length_c   1.000
_cell.angle_alpha   90.00
_cell.angle_beta   90.00
_cell.angle_gamma   90.00
#
_symmetry.space_group_name_H-M   'P 1'
#
loop_
_entity.id
_entity.type
_entity.pdbx_description
1 polymer ?
#
loop_
_entity_poly.entity_id
_entity_poly.type
_entity_poly.pdbx_seq_one_letter_code
_entity_poly.pdbx_strand_id
1 'polypeptide(L)'
;EYLDNFKDRNEFWYVSRDQEEADKGSAQQRQGDKWWLPKPRVPPEGLSDISRKWLQFQKDSVNQVLKAAMAINAQVLTEMEIPEAYIESLPK
;
A
#
# COMPACT_ATOMS: atom_id res chain seq x y z
N GLU A 1 -3.14 -5.36 -15.39
CA GLU A 1 -2.02 -6.31 -15.52
C GLU A 1 -1.46 -6.77 -14.17
N TYR A 2 -0.80 -5.94 -13.36
CA TYR A 2 -0.22 -6.39 -12.08
C TYR A 2 -1.25 -6.92 -11.07
N LEU A 3 -2.38 -6.22 -10.89
CA LEU A 3 -3.46 -6.68 -10.02
C LEU A 3 -4.20 -7.91 -10.60
N ASP A 4 -4.22 -8.05 -11.93
CA ASP A 4 -4.87 -9.21 -12.57
C ASP A 4 -4.13 -10.51 -12.28
N ASN A 5 -2.81 -10.45 -12.05
CA ASN A 5 -1.98 -11.62 -11.70
C ASN A 5 -2.33 -12.24 -10.34
N PHE A 6 -3.21 -11.61 -9.55
CA PHE A 6 -3.66 -12.10 -8.25
C PHE A 6 -4.96 -12.92 -8.29
N LYS A 7 -5.64 -13.00 -9.44
CA LYS A 7 -6.94 -13.68 -9.57
C LYS A 7 -6.92 -15.15 -9.13
N ASP A 8 -5.82 -15.85 -9.38
CA ASP A 8 -5.69 -17.29 -9.08
C ASP A 8 -4.92 -17.58 -7.78
N ARG A 9 -4.75 -16.57 -6.90
CA ARG A 9 -3.96 -16.68 -5.67
C ARG A 9 -4.87 -16.87 -4.45
N ASN A 10 -4.78 -18.05 -3.83
CA ASN A 10 -5.63 -18.43 -2.70
C ASN A 10 -4.88 -18.59 -1.37
N GLU A 11 -3.55 -18.37 -1.34
CA GLU A 11 -2.75 -18.54 -0.12
C GLU A 11 -2.83 -17.36 0.85
N PHE A 12 -3.54 -16.30 0.49
CA PHE A 12 -3.84 -15.21 1.42
C PHE A 12 -5.26 -14.71 1.16
N TRP A 13 -5.89 -14.17 2.19
CA TRP A 13 -7.24 -13.64 2.12
C TRP A 13 -7.39 -12.44 3.04
N TYR A 14 -8.47 -11.69 2.84
CA TYR A 14 -8.86 -10.58 3.71
C TYR A 14 -10.05 -10.99 4.55
N VAL A 15 -10.02 -10.66 5.85
CA VAL A 15 -11.15 -10.88 6.75
C VAL A 15 -12.03 -9.63 6.74
N SER A 16 -13.35 -9.82 6.77
CA SER A 16 -14.28 -8.70 6.90
C SER A 16 -14.06 -8.00 8.23
N ARG A 17 -14.28 -6.68 8.25
CA ARG A 17 -14.04 -5.89 9.45
C ARG A 17 -14.93 -6.34 10.61
N ASP A 18 -16.18 -6.72 10.34
CA ASP A 18 -17.13 -7.16 11.36
C ASP A 18 -16.68 -8.47 12.03
N GLN A 19 -16.14 -9.40 11.24
CA GLN A 19 -15.59 -10.66 11.75
C GLN A 19 -14.30 -10.41 12.55
N GLU A 20 -13.50 -9.44 12.11
CA GLU A 20 -12.30 -9.06 12.83
C GLU A 20 -12.59 -8.32 14.15
N GLU A 21 -13.65 -7.49 14.19
CA GLU A 21 -14.14 -6.82 15.40
C GLU A 21 -14.73 -7.83 16.40
N ALA A 22 -15.33 -8.92 15.92
CA ALA A 22 -15.82 -10.02 16.76
C ALA A 22 -14.67 -10.84 17.40
N ASP A 23 -13.58 -11.08 16.66
CA ASP A 23 -12.42 -11.86 17.13
C ASP A 23 -11.56 -11.11 18.17
N LYS A 24 -11.52 -9.77 18.11
CA LYS A 24 -10.55 -8.95 18.89
C LYS A 24 -11.15 -7.79 19.69
N GLY A 25 -12.47 -7.59 19.65
CA GLY A 25 -13.15 -6.47 20.29
C GLY A 25 -12.96 -5.15 19.53
N SER A 26 -14.08 -4.48 19.22
CA SER A 26 -14.12 -3.28 18.36
C SER A 26 -13.23 -2.11 18.81
N ALA A 27 -12.93 -2.01 20.11
CA ALA A 27 -12.15 -0.91 20.70
C ALA A 27 -10.63 -1.05 20.51
N GLN A 28 -10.10 -2.27 20.42
CA GLN A 28 -8.65 -2.51 20.23
C GLN A 28 -8.23 -2.39 18.75
N GLN A 29 -9.17 -2.53 17.82
CA GLN A 29 -8.89 -2.53 16.39
C GLN A 29 -8.82 -1.12 15.77
N ARG A 30 -9.51 -0.14 16.37
CA ARG A 30 -9.51 1.27 15.93
C ARG A 30 -8.28 2.07 16.37
N GLN A 31 -7.37 1.47 17.13
CA GLN A 31 -6.17 2.13 17.65
C GLN A 31 -4.94 2.02 16.72
N GLY A 32 -5.04 1.31 15.59
CA GLY A 32 -3.96 1.20 14.61
C GLY A 32 -4.00 2.28 13.53
N ASP A 33 -2.83 2.67 13.00
CA ASP A 33 -2.65 3.71 11.97
C ASP A 33 -3.54 3.58 10.73
N LYS A 34 -3.99 2.36 10.42
CA LYS A 34 -4.79 2.06 9.22
C LYS A 34 -6.03 1.23 9.56
N TRP A 35 -6.76 1.63 10.60
CA TRP A 35 -7.94 0.92 11.11
C TRP A 35 -9.05 0.67 10.06
N TRP A 36 -9.06 1.43 8.96
CA TRP A 36 -10.01 1.27 7.86
C TRP A 36 -9.64 0.16 6.86
N LEU A 37 -8.42 -0.40 6.93
CA LEU A 37 -8.00 -1.48 6.02
C LEU A 37 -8.33 -2.86 6.62
N PRO A 38 -8.89 -3.80 5.82
CA PRO A 38 -9.07 -5.17 6.28
C PRO A 38 -7.71 -5.85 6.49
N LYS A 39 -7.55 -6.61 7.58
CA LYS A 39 -6.27 -7.29 7.82
C LYS A 39 -6.12 -8.53 6.92
N PRO A 40 -4.98 -8.68 6.22
CA PRO A 40 -4.68 -9.89 5.49
C PRO A 40 -4.38 -11.05 6.45
N ARG A 41 -4.77 -12.26 6.06
CA ARG A 41 -4.47 -13.52 6.73
C ARG A 41 -3.81 -14.47 5.74
N VAL A 42 -3.06 -15.41 6.31
CA VAL A 42 -2.36 -16.50 5.61
C VAL A 42 -2.59 -17.79 6.42
N PRO A 43 -2.34 -18.98 5.86
CA PRO A 43 -2.42 -20.23 6.61
C PRO A 43 -1.51 -20.21 7.85
N PRO A 44 -1.83 -20.95 8.92
CA PRO A 44 -1.01 -21.01 10.13
C PRO A 44 0.46 -21.40 9.88
N GLU A 45 0.69 -22.27 8.90
CA GLU A 45 2.00 -22.71 8.41
C GLU A 45 2.72 -21.64 7.55
N GLY A 46 2.05 -20.54 7.25
CA GLY A 46 2.54 -19.45 6.41
C GLY A 46 2.30 -19.67 4.92
N LEU A 47 2.86 -18.78 4.12
CA LEU A 47 2.85 -18.89 2.65
C LEU A 47 3.88 -19.91 2.18
N SER A 48 3.57 -20.59 1.08
CA SER A 48 4.53 -21.41 0.36
C SER A 48 5.72 -20.58 -0.11
N ASP A 49 6.89 -21.21 -0.25
CA ASP A 49 8.09 -20.53 -0.74
C ASP A 49 7.90 -19.96 -2.15
N ILE A 50 7.11 -20.65 -2.98
CA ILE A 50 6.77 -20.21 -4.34
C ILE A 50 5.96 -18.92 -4.27
N SER A 51 4.89 -18.90 -3.47
CA SER A 51 4.04 -17.71 -3.31
C SER A 51 4.79 -16.54 -2.69
N ARG A 52 5.67 -16.80 -1.70
CA ARG A 52 6.52 -15.76 -1.09
C ARG A 52 7.48 -15.13 -2.10
N LYS A 53 8.22 -15.95 -2.87
CA LYS A 53 9.16 -15.47 -3.89
C LYS A 53 8.43 -14.69 -4.98
N TRP A 54 7.27 -15.18 -5.40
CA TRP A 54 6.45 -14.51 -6.40
C TRP A 54 5.92 -13.14 -5.90
N LEU A 55 5.43 -13.05 -4.66
CA LEU A 55 5.00 -11.78 -4.06
C LEU A 55 6.17 -10.78 -3.97
N GLN A 56 7.36 -11.25 -3.62
CA GLN A 56 8.55 -10.40 -3.58
C GLN A 56 8.90 -9.87 -4.97
N PHE A 57 8.83 -10.70 -6.01
CA PHE A 57 9.00 -10.26 -7.40
C PHE A 57 7.97 -9.19 -7.78
N GLN A 58 6.68 -9.40 -7.50
CA GLN A 58 5.64 -8.40 -7.78
C GLN A 58 5.91 -7.07 -7.04
N LYS A 59 6.30 -7.14 -5.77
CA LYS A 59 6.68 -5.96 -4.96
C LYS A 59 7.81 -5.18 -5.63
N ASP A 60 8.86 -5.87 -6.08
CA ASP A 60 10.01 -5.20 -6.69
C ASP A 60 9.66 -4.59 -8.05
N SER A 61 8.83 -5.27 -8.86
CA SER A 61 8.32 -4.73 -10.12
C SER A 61 7.48 -3.45 -9.91
N VAL A 62 6.52 -3.48 -8.98
CA VAL A 62 5.66 -2.31 -8.68
C VAL A 62 6.48 -1.16 -8.09
N ASN A 63 7.52 -1.45 -7.30
CA ASN A 63 8.42 -0.41 -6.79
C ASN A 63 9.18 0.32 -7.90
N GLN A 64 9.53 -0.36 -9.00
CA GLN A 64 10.16 0.32 -10.14
C GLN A 64 9.18 1.24 -10.86
N VAL A 65 7.92 0.83 -10.99
CA VAL A 65 6.86 1.70 -11.53
C VAL A 65 6.67 2.93 -10.64
N LEU A 66 6.62 2.75 -9.31
CA LEU A 66 6.53 3.86 -8.37
C LEU A 66 7.71 4.83 -8.51
N LYS A 67 8.95 4.31 -8.58
CA LYS A 67 10.15 5.14 -8.77
C LYS A 67 10.09 5.95 -10.06
N ALA A 68 9.69 5.33 -11.17
CA ALA A 68 9.54 6.01 -12.45
C ALA A 68 8.48 7.12 -12.38
N ALA A 69 7.31 6.82 -11.81
CA ALA A 69 6.23 7.79 -11.63
C ALA A 69 6.66 8.96 -10.72
N MET A 70 7.35 8.67 -9.60
CA MET A 70 7.87 9.70 -8.70
C MET A 70 8.93 10.57 -9.37
N ALA A 71 9.81 10.00 -10.20
CA ALA A 71 10.83 10.76 -10.93
C ALA A 71 10.19 11.74 -11.93
N ILE A 72 9.17 11.30 -12.67
CA ILE A 72 8.42 12.17 -13.58
C ILE A 72 7.68 13.27 -12.80
N ASN A 73 7.00 12.90 -11.71
CA ASN A 73 6.30 13.85 -10.86
C ASN A 73 7.24 14.92 -10.28
N ALA A 74 8.42 14.50 -9.81
CA ALA A 74 9.44 15.42 -9.31
C ALA A 74 9.97 16.34 -10.42
N GLN A 75 10.25 15.80 -11.61
CA GLN A 75 10.74 16.60 -12.75
C GLN A 75 9.74 17.70 -13.11
N VAL A 76 8.46 17.35 -13.28
CA VAL A 76 7.41 18.32 -13.63
C VAL A 76 7.29 19.39 -12.54
N LEU A 77 7.26 19.02 -11.26
CA LEU A 77 7.19 19.98 -10.15
C LEU A 77 8.39 20.94 -10.12
N THR A 78 9.57 20.51 -10.58
CA THR A 78 10.77 21.36 -10.60
C THR A 78 10.76 22.36 -11.75
N GLU A 79 10.03 22.05 -12.82
CA GLU A 79 9.85 22.94 -13.98
C GLU A 79 8.66 23.90 -13.82
N MET A 80 7.80 23.70 -12.82
CA MET A 80 6.67 24.58 -12.54
C MET A 80 7.15 25.92 -11.98
N GLU A 81 6.51 27.00 -12.43
CA GLU A 81 6.73 28.34 -11.88
C GLU A 81 6.33 28.39 -10.40
N ILE A 82 7.09 29.15 -9.62
CA ILE A 82 6.80 29.34 -8.19
C ILE A 82 5.60 30.29 -8.06
N PRO A 83 4.51 29.89 -7.39
CA PRO A 83 3.36 30.76 -7.21
C PRO A 83 3.72 32.05 -6.43
N GLU A 84 3.22 33.20 -6.88
CA GLU A 84 3.48 34.50 -6.23
C GLU A 84 3.09 34.48 -4.74
N ALA A 85 1.94 33.86 -4.42
CA ALA A 85 1.48 33.71 -3.04
C ALA A 85 2.47 32.95 -2.14
N TYR A 86 3.26 32.02 -2.69
CA TYR A 86 4.32 31.34 -1.93
C TYR A 86 5.50 32.30 -1.67
N ILE A 87 5.91 33.07 -2.68
CA ILE A 87 6.99 34.07 -2.56
C ILE A 87 6.65 35.13 -1.52
N GLU A 88 5.42 35.66 -1.55
CA GLU A 88 4.93 36.68 -0.60
C GLU A 88 4.90 36.18 0.85
N SER A 89 4.79 34.86 1.06
CA SER A 89 4.74 34.23 2.39
C SER A 89 6.10 33.96 3.02
N LEU A 90 7.21 34.18 2.29
CA LEU A 90 8.55 33.87 2.77
C LEU A 90 8.95 34.75 3.97
N PRO A 91 9.66 34.21 4.97
CA PRO A 91 10.18 34.99 6.09
C PRO A 91 11.10 36.13 5.62
N LYS A 92 11.10 37.23 6.39
CA LYS A 92 12.01 38.36 6.18
C LYS A 92 13.47 38.01 6.47
#